data_AF-A0A318H5M2-F1
#
_entry.id   AF-A0A318H5M2-F1
#
_cell.length_a   1.000
_cell.length_b   1.000
_cell.length_c   1.000
_cell.angle_alpha   90.00
_cell.angle_beta   90.00
_cell.angle_gamma   90.00
#
_symmetry.space_group_name_H-M   'P 1'
#
loop_
_entity.id
_entity.type
_entity.pdbx_description
1 polymer ?
#
loop_
_entity_poly.entity_id
_entity_poly.type
_entity_poly.pdbx_seq_one_letter_code
_entity_poly.pdbx_strand_id
1 'polypeptide(L)'
;MPPEAAVAQVPRETRTCTITELAQEFDITPRAIRFYEDVGLLTPSRSGRNRVYSQRDRVRLKLTLRGKRLGLSLLAVKQLVDMYESPADTEPQLRRFIGMLQAQRHQLEQQLEDLNLTLHEVRQHEANCERLLAQRLTGAEPPAPMAD
;
A
#
# COMPACT_ATOMS: atom_id res chain seq x y z
N MET A 1 -17.46 8.42 -2.38
CA MET A 1 -18.41 9.45 -1.90
C MET A 1 -17.89 10.05 -0.62
N PRO A 2 -17.75 11.38 -0.50
CA PRO A 2 -18.47 12.12 0.54
C PRO A 2 -19.83 12.57 -0.03
N PRO A 3 -20.80 13.07 0.77
CA PRO A 3 -20.78 13.32 2.21
C PRO A 3 -21.93 12.64 2.97
N GLU A 4 -21.79 12.48 4.29
CA GLU A 4 -22.95 12.64 5.17
C GLU A 4 -22.53 13.62 6.26
N ALA A 5 -23.18 14.78 6.21
CA ALA A 5 -23.03 15.86 7.17
C ALA A 5 -23.48 15.39 8.57
N ALA A 6 -23.00 16.10 9.58
CA ALA A 6 -23.38 15.99 10.98
C ALA A 6 -22.93 14.71 11.69
N VAL A 7 -21.68 14.70 12.17
CA VAL A 7 -21.36 13.92 13.37
C VAL A 7 -22.02 14.62 14.54
N ALA A 8 -23.31 14.33 14.72
CA ALA A 8 -24.05 14.62 15.93
C ALA A 8 -23.26 14.11 17.15
N GLN A 9 -23.30 14.90 18.21
CA GLN A 9 -22.61 14.67 19.48
C GLN A 9 -23.16 13.41 20.15
N VAL A 10 -22.59 12.26 19.82
CA VAL A 10 -22.71 11.04 20.64
C VAL A 10 -21.72 11.21 21.80
N PRO A 11 -22.09 10.95 23.08
CA PRO A 11 -21.12 10.90 24.17
C PRO A 11 -20.16 9.75 23.87
N ARG A 12 -19.02 10.06 23.26
CA ARG A 12 -17.99 9.06 22.95
C ARG A 12 -17.30 8.75 24.27
N GLU A 13 -17.71 7.69 24.95
CA GLU A 13 -16.81 6.93 25.81
C GLU A 13 -15.49 6.82 25.05
N THR A 14 -14.45 7.51 25.52
CA THR A 14 -13.17 7.54 24.83
C THR A 14 -12.50 6.20 25.10
N ARG A 15 -12.97 5.15 24.42
CA ARG A 15 -12.39 3.82 24.49
C ARG A 15 -10.99 3.94 23.93
N THR A 16 -10.02 3.89 24.84
CA THR A 16 -8.63 3.75 24.49
C THR A 16 -8.29 2.27 24.47
N CYS A 17 -7.38 1.88 23.59
CA CYS A 17 -6.90 0.50 23.50
C CYS A 17 -5.40 0.47 23.77
N THR A 18 -4.90 -0.70 24.13
CA THR A 18 -3.48 -0.99 24.31
C THR A 18 -2.82 -1.32 22.97
N ILE A 19 -1.48 -1.32 22.94
CA ILE A 19 -0.74 -1.71 21.73
C ILE A 19 -1.05 -3.14 21.28
N THR A 20 -1.34 -4.04 22.23
CA THR A 20 -1.61 -5.44 21.95
C THR A 20 -2.98 -5.61 21.30
N GLU A 21 -4.00 -4.92 21.83
CA GLU A 21 -5.35 -4.91 21.24
C GLU A 21 -5.32 -4.31 19.83
N LEU A 22 -4.59 -3.19 19.65
CA LEU A 22 -4.45 -2.54 18.35
C LEU A 22 -3.69 -3.42 17.34
N ALA A 23 -2.65 -4.13 17.80
CA ALA A 23 -1.90 -5.09 17.00
C ALA A 23 -2.78 -6.23 16.50
N GLN A 24 -3.56 -6.83 17.41
CA GLN A 24 -4.49 -7.91 17.09
C GLN A 24 -5.59 -7.45 16.13
N GLU A 25 -6.16 -6.27 16.35
CA GLU A 25 -7.23 -5.73 15.52
C GLU A 25 -6.81 -5.55 14.06
N PHE A 26 -5.60 -5.04 13.84
CA PHE A 26 -5.08 -4.74 12.50
C PHE A 26 -4.23 -5.86 11.90
N ASP A 27 -4.09 -6.98 12.61
CA ASP A 27 -3.25 -8.11 12.23
C ASP A 27 -1.81 -7.67 11.89
N ILE A 28 -1.23 -6.85 12.77
CA ILE A 28 0.16 -6.38 12.68
C ILE A 28 0.89 -6.59 13.99
N THR A 29 2.21 -6.57 13.94
CA THR A 29 3.02 -6.72 15.16
C THR A 29 3.02 -5.43 15.99
N PRO A 30 3.15 -5.52 17.32
CA PRO A 30 3.44 -4.34 18.16
C PRO A 30 4.72 -3.61 17.72
N ARG A 31 5.68 -4.30 17.09
CA ARG A 31 6.87 -3.68 16.51
C ARG A 31 6.51 -2.75 15.35
N ALA A 32 5.58 -3.13 14.48
CA ALA A 32 5.10 -2.27 13.40
C ALA A 32 4.38 -1.02 13.93
N ILE A 33 3.56 -1.16 14.98
CA ILE A 33 2.90 -0.02 15.63
C ILE A 33 3.92 0.97 16.18
N ARG A 34 4.95 0.49 16.89
CA ARG A 34 6.03 1.36 17.40
C ARG A 34 6.78 2.05 16.27
N PHE A 35 7.04 1.35 15.17
CA PHE A 35 7.63 1.99 14.00
C PHE A 35 6.75 3.13 13.46
N TYR A 36 5.43 2.98 13.46
CA TYR A 36 4.51 4.06 13.09
C TYR A 36 4.48 5.21 14.11
N GLU A 37 4.73 4.95 15.39
CA GLU A 37 4.98 6.01 16.39
C GLU A 37 6.27 6.77 16.07
N ASP A 38 7.37 6.06 15.79
CA ASP A 38 8.69 6.64 15.56
C ASP A 38 8.72 7.58 14.35
N VAL A 39 7.96 7.26 13.29
CA VAL A 39 7.82 8.14 12.11
C VAL A 39 6.72 9.21 12.27
N GLY A 40 6.07 9.26 13.43
CA GLY A 40 5.07 10.25 13.80
C GLY A 40 3.72 10.10 13.09
N LEU A 41 3.35 8.87 12.68
CA LEU A 41 2.03 8.55 12.15
C LEU A 41 1.01 8.27 13.26
N LEU A 42 1.48 7.79 14.41
CA LEU A 42 0.68 7.58 15.62
C LEU A 42 1.25 8.41 16.75
N THR A 43 0.36 8.96 17.58
CA THR A 43 0.75 9.79 18.73
C THR A 43 -0.03 9.34 19.95
N PRO A 44 0.29 8.15 20.50
CA PRO A 44 -0.46 7.59 21.62
C PRO A 44 -0.30 8.45 22.87
N SER A 45 -1.34 8.46 23.69
CA SER A 45 -1.28 9.05 25.03
C SER A 45 -0.70 8.04 26.02
N ARG A 46 -0.36 8.50 27.23
CA ARG A 46 0.06 7.63 28.33
C ARG A 46 -1.00 7.57 29.41
N SER A 47 -1.32 6.36 29.86
CA SER A 47 -2.07 6.09 31.08
C SER A 47 -1.15 5.38 32.06
N GLY A 48 -0.63 6.13 33.04
CA GLY A 48 0.47 5.69 33.90
C GLY A 48 1.73 5.36 33.09
N ARG A 49 2.17 4.09 33.15
CA ARG A 49 3.33 3.59 32.40
C ARG A 49 2.97 3.04 31.00
N ASN A 50 1.68 2.88 30.71
CA ASN A 50 1.22 2.21 29.50
C ASN A 50 0.87 3.20 28.40
N ARG A 51 1.18 2.83 27.15
CA ARG A 51 0.69 3.54 25.95
C ARG A 51 -0.76 3.17 25.73
N VAL A 52 -1.59 4.18 25.49
CA VAL A 52 -3.01 4.03 25.18
C VAL A 52 -3.32 4.78 23.88
N TYR A 53 -4.00 4.11 22.96
CA TYR A 53 -4.32 4.61 21.62
C TYR A 53 -5.78 5.01 21.60
N SER A 54 -6.02 6.23 21.12
CA SER A 54 -7.36 6.77 20.98
C SER A 54 -8.07 6.21 19.74
N GLN A 55 -9.37 6.46 19.64
CA GLN A 55 -10.11 6.21 18.40
C GLN A 55 -9.52 6.95 17.20
N ARG A 56 -8.88 8.12 17.42
CA ARG A 56 -8.18 8.87 16.35
C ARG A 56 -6.95 8.10 15.87
N ASP A 57 -6.12 7.60 16.78
CA ASP A 57 -4.96 6.77 16.44
C ASP A 57 -5.36 5.52 15.66
N ARG A 58 -6.49 4.90 16.05
CA ARG A 58 -7.07 3.76 15.34
C ARG A 58 -7.44 4.09 13.89
N VAL A 59 -8.10 5.23 13.66
CA VAL A 59 -8.43 5.69 12.30
C VAL A 59 -7.17 6.02 11.51
N ARG A 60 -6.19 6.70 12.11
CA ARG A 60 -4.89 6.98 11.48
C ARG A 60 -4.20 5.69 11.04
N LEU A 61 -4.09 4.70 11.92
CA LEU A 61 -3.46 3.41 11.61
C LEU A 61 -4.17 2.71 10.44
N LYS A 62 -5.51 2.70 10.44
CA LYS A 62 -6.29 2.13 9.33
C LYS A 62 -5.97 2.80 7.99
N LEU A 63 -5.86 4.13 7.97
CA LEU A 63 -5.48 4.88 6.76
C LEU A 63 -4.03 4.59 6.37
N THR A 64 -3.13 4.50 7.34
CA THR A 64 -1.73 4.15 7.11
C THR A 64 -1.57 2.82 6.42
N LEU A 65 -2.22 1.78 6.92
CA LEU A 65 -2.17 0.44 6.36
C LEU A 65 -2.79 0.39 4.96
N ARG A 66 -3.88 1.13 4.71
CA ARG A 66 -4.47 1.24 3.37
C ARG A 66 -3.52 1.92 2.38
N GLY A 67 -2.91 3.04 2.75
CA GLY A 67 -1.96 3.72 1.88
C GLY A 67 -0.74 2.87 1.55
N LYS A 68 -0.21 2.11 2.53
CA LYS A 68 0.85 1.14 2.30
C LYS A 68 0.45 0.03 1.33
N ARG A 69 -0.78 -0.48 1.40
CA ARG A 69 -1.30 -1.47 0.45
C ARG A 69 -1.44 -0.93 -0.98
N LEU A 70 -1.62 0.39 -1.13
CA LEU A 70 -1.66 1.07 -2.43
C LEU A 70 -0.25 1.39 -2.98
N GLY A 71 0.82 0.96 -2.32
CA GLY A 71 2.19 1.24 -2.74
C GLY A 71 2.67 2.65 -2.39
N LEU A 72 1.88 3.44 -1.65
CA LEU A 72 2.27 4.79 -1.27
C LEU A 72 3.43 4.79 -0.27
N SER A 73 4.32 5.76 -0.41
CA SER A 73 5.36 6.02 0.58
C SER A 73 4.75 6.43 1.92
N LEU A 74 5.47 6.17 3.02
CA LEU A 74 5.02 6.59 4.36
C LEU A 74 4.84 8.10 4.47
N LEU A 75 5.62 8.87 3.70
CA LEU A 75 5.48 10.33 3.62
C LEU A 75 4.14 10.74 2.98
N ALA A 76 3.76 10.13 1.86
CA ALA A 76 2.48 10.40 1.20
C ALA A 76 1.29 9.99 2.09
N VAL A 77 1.44 8.87 2.80
CA VAL A 77 0.48 8.41 3.81
C VAL A 77 0.33 9.41 4.95
N LYS A 78 1.44 9.94 5.47
CA LYS A 78 1.42 10.94 6.54
C LYS A 78 0.71 12.22 6.10
N GLN A 79 1.03 12.71 4.90
CA GLN A 79 0.35 13.87 4.30
C GLN A 79 -1.16 13.63 4.20
N LEU A 80 -1.60 12.44 3.78
CA LEU A 80 -3.01 12.10 3.74
C LEU A 80 -3.65 12.13 5.13
N VAL A 81 -3.01 11.51 6.12
CA VAL A 81 -3.54 11.47 7.49
C VAL A 81 -3.64 12.89 8.08
N ASP A 82 -2.63 13.73 7.88
CA ASP A 82 -2.60 15.11 8.38
C ASP A 82 -3.70 15.98 7.73
N MET A 83 -3.98 15.78 6.44
CA MET A 83 -5.08 16.46 5.73
C MET A 83 -6.46 16.16 6.34
N TYR A 84 -6.73 14.90 6.72
CA TYR A 84 -8.02 14.51 7.31
C TYR A 84 -8.26 15.11 8.70
N GLU A 85 -7.23 15.66 9.33
CA GLU A 85 -7.30 16.18 10.70
C GLU A 85 -7.24 17.70 10.76
N SER A 86 -6.93 18.35 9.64
CA SER A 86 -6.98 19.79 9.52
C SER A 86 -8.37 20.24 9.06
N PRO A 87 -9.07 21.12 9.80
CA PRO A 87 -10.32 21.72 9.33
C PRO A 87 -10.13 22.73 8.19
N ALA A 88 -8.91 22.85 7.64
CA ALA A 88 -8.59 23.75 6.54
C ALA A 88 -9.20 23.28 5.20
N ASP A 89 -9.26 24.24 4.27
CA ASP A 89 -9.90 24.13 2.96
C ASP A 89 -9.56 22.80 2.27
N THR A 90 -10.58 21.94 2.18
CA THR A 90 -10.44 20.52 1.84
C THR A 90 -10.11 20.35 0.35
N GLU A 91 -10.43 21.33 -0.49
CA GLU A 91 -10.24 21.26 -1.94
C GLU A 91 -8.77 21.20 -2.39
N PRO A 92 -7.88 22.14 -2.05
CA PRO A 92 -6.47 22.09 -2.48
C PRO A 92 -5.75 20.82 -2.01
N GLN A 93 -6.13 20.33 -0.82
CA GLN A 93 -5.62 19.08 -0.24
C GLN A 93 -6.06 17.86 -1.06
N LEU A 94 -7.36 17.77 -1.40
CA LEU A 94 -7.88 16.71 -2.26
C LEU A 94 -7.26 16.74 -3.66
N ARG A 95 -7.07 17.92 -4.25
CA ARG A 95 -6.40 18.07 -5.56
C ARG A 95 -4.97 17.53 -5.53
N ARG A 96 -4.20 17.88 -4.51
CA ARG A 96 -2.84 17.35 -4.31
C ARG A 96 -2.85 15.82 -4.14
N PHE A 97 -3.81 15.29 -3.39
CA PHE A 97 -3.92 13.85 -3.18
C PHE A 97 -4.30 13.09 -4.46
N ILE A 98 -5.22 13.62 -5.26
CA ILE A 98 -5.54 13.09 -6.59
C ILE A 98 -4.27 13.01 -7.45
N GLY A 99 -3.44 14.07 -7.46
CA GLY A 99 -2.18 14.07 -8.19
C GLY A 99 -1.21 12.96 -7.72
N MET A 100 -1.08 12.74 -6.41
CA MET A 100 -0.26 11.65 -5.88
C MET A 100 -0.79 10.26 -6.27
N LEU A 101 -2.11 10.05 -6.22
CA LEU A 101 -2.73 8.79 -6.64
C LEU A 101 -2.57 8.54 -8.14
N GLN A 102 -2.71 9.58 -8.97
CA GLN A 102 -2.51 9.48 -10.41
C GLN A 102 -1.06 9.11 -10.76
N ALA A 103 -0.07 9.73 -10.08
CA ALA A 103 1.33 9.38 -10.25
C ALA A 103 1.60 7.92 -9.86
N GLN A 104 1.08 7.46 -8.72
CA GLN A 104 1.22 6.07 -8.28
C GLN A 104 0.56 5.10 -9.28
N ARG A 105 -0.65 5.42 -9.77
CA ARG A 105 -1.34 4.62 -10.79
C ARG A 105 -0.49 4.49 -12.04
N HIS A 106 0.04 5.60 -12.54
CA HIS A 106 0.87 5.60 -13.75
C HIS A 106 2.14 4.75 -13.58
N GLN A 107 2.79 4.81 -12.41
CA GLN A 107 3.94 3.95 -12.10
C GLN A 107 3.56 2.46 -12.11
N LEU A 108 2.42 2.09 -11.52
CA LEU A 108 1.94 0.70 -11.52
C LEU A 108 1.57 0.21 -12.92
N GLU A 109 0.95 1.06 -13.74
CA GLU A 109 0.61 0.75 -15.14
C GLU A 109 1.88 0.49 -15.97
N GLN A 110 2.92 1.31 -15.81
CA GLN A 110 4.22 1.09 -16.46
C GLN A 110 4.90 -0.20 -16.00
N GLN A 111 4.93 -0.46 -14.69
CA GLN A 111 5.48 -1.72 -14.16
C GLN A 111 4.75 -2.96 -14.69
N LEU A 112 3.44 -2.86 -14.91
CA LEU A 112 2.65 -3.95 -15.49
C LEU A 112 2.99 -4.17 -16.96
N GLU A 113 3.23 -3.11 -17.72
CA GLU A 113 3.68 -3.18 -19.11
C GLU A 113 5.06 -3.84 -19.22
N ASP A 114 6.03 -3.39 -18.43
CA ASP A 114 7.38 -3.97 -18.38
C ASP A 114 7.36 -5.46 -17.99
N LEU A 115 6.51 -5.81 -17.01
CA LEU A 115 6.37 -7.19 -16.54
C LEU A 115 5.75 -8.08 -17.62
N ASN A 116 4.79 -7.57 -18.39
CA ASN A 116 4.20 -8.31 -19.50
C ASN A 116 5.22 -8.56 -20.62
N LEU A 117 6.05 -7.57 -20.96
CA LEU A 117 7.14 -7.74 -21.92
C LEU A 117 8.12 -8.81 -21.45
N THR A 118 8.56 -8.71 -20.20
CA THR A 118 9.47 -9.69 -19.58
C THR A 118 8.87 -11.10 -19.61
N LEU A 119 7.58 -11.23 -19.28
CA LEU A 119 6.90 -12.52 -19.29
C LEU A 119 6.77 -13.10 -20.71
N HIS A 120 6.62 -12.25 -21.72
CA HIS A 120 6.62 -12.67 -23.12
C HIS A 120 7.98 -13.25 -23.52
N GLU A 121 9.07 -12.55 -23.20
CA GLU A 121 10.44 -13.01 -23.47
C GLU A 121 10.74 -14.35 -22.79
N VAL A 122 10.38 -14.49 -21.51
CA VAL A 122 10.54 -15.75 -20.76
C VAL A 122 9.81 -16.90 -21.47
N ARG A 123 8.55 -16.70 -21.87
CA ARG A 123 7.78 -17.73 -22.59
C ARG A 123 8.39 -18.10 -23.94
N GLN A 124 8.92 -17.12 -24.68
CA GLN A 124 9.63 -17.38 -25.94
C GLN A 124 10.87 -18.24 -25.70
N HIS A 125 11.64 -17.95 -24.65
CA HIS A 125 12.81 -18.74 -24.27
C HIS A 125 12.41 -20.17 -23.86
N GLU A 126 11.36 -20.33 -23.05
CA GLU A 126 10.83 -21.66 -22.68
C GLU A 126 10.46 -22.48 -23.92
N ALA A 127 9.66 -21.92 -24.84
CA ALA A 127 9.26 -22.61 -26.07
C ALA A 127 10.45 -22.96 -26.97
N ASN A 128 11.47 -22.10 -27.02
CA ASN A 128 12.70 -22.36 -27.76
C ASN A 128 13.48 -23.55 -27.16
N CYS A 129 13.62 -23.60 -25.84
CA CYS A 129 14.25 -24.72 -25.15
C CYS A 129 13.50 -26.03 -25.39
N GLU A 130 12.18 -26.03 -25.29
CA GLU A 130 11.34 -27.21 -25.55
C GLU A 130 11.51 -27.72 -26.98
N ARG A 131 11.52 -26.82 -27.97
CA ARG A 131 11.75 -27.16 -29.38
C ARG A 131 13.13 -27.79 -29.61
N LEU A 132 14.19 -27.22 -29.02
CA LEU A 132 15.55 -27.76 -29.13
C LEU A 132 15.67 -29.15 -28.48
N LEU A 133 15.02 -29.35 -27.33
CA LEU A 133 14.96 -30.66 -26.67
C LEU A 133 14.24 -31.70 -27.54
N ALA A 134 13.09 -31.34 -28.12
CA ALA A 134 12.33 -32.21 -29.02
C ALA A 134 13.13 -32.62 -30.26
N GLN A 135 13.90 -31.70 -30.86
CA GLN A 135 14.78 -32.00 -32.01
C GLN A 135 15.87 -33.00 -31.64
N ARG A 136 16.51 -32.83 -30.47
CA ARG A 136 17.54 -33.78 -30.00
C ARG A 136 17.00 -35.16 -29.69
N LEU A 137 15.79 -35.27 -29.17
CA LEU A 137 15.15 -36.55 -28.84
C LEU A 137 14.65 -37.29 -30.09
N THR A 138 14.28 -36.57 -31.15
CA THR A 138 13.78 -37.15 -32.41
C THR A 138 14.87 -37.42 -33.45
N GLY A 139 16.12 -37.00 -33.20
CA GLY A 139 17.25 -37.20 -34.12
C GLY A 139 17.18 -36.36 -35.40
N ALA A 140 16.28 -35.37 -35.46
CA ALA A 140 16.12 -34.50 -36.61
C ALA A 140 17.12 -33.32 -36.55
N GLU A 141 17.90 -33.16 -37.62
CA GLU A 141 18.85 -32.08 -37.82
C GLU A 141 18.16 -30.71 -37.72
N PRO A 142 18.73 -29.71 -37.00
CA PRO A 142 18.02 -28.46 -36.73
C PRO A 142 17.78 -27.68 -38.02
N PRO A 143 16.59 -27.08 -38.21
CA PRO A 143 16.36 -26.21 -39.36
C PRO A 143 17.29 -25.00 -39.29
N ALA A 144 17.93 -24.70 -40.42
CA ALA A 144 18.90 -23.61 -40.57
C ALA A 144 18.37 -22.28 -40.01
N PRO A 145 19.24 -21.44 -39.42
CA PRO A 145 18.83 -20.16 -38.88
C PRO A 145 18.19 -19.31 -39.98
N MET A 146 16.95 -18.86 -39.77
CA MET A 146 16.33 -17.88 -40.65
C MET A 146 17.05 -16.54 -40.45
N ALA A 147 17.75 -16.11 -41.50
CA ALA A 147 18.33 -14.78 -41.63
C ALA A 147 17.26 -13.82 -42.15
N ASP A 148 16.86 -12.85 -41.32
CA ASP A 148 16.97 -11.39 -41.54
C ASP A 148 16.34 -10.62 -40.35
#